data_AF-A0A2G2MSY3-F1
#
_entry.id   AF-A0A2G2MSY3-F1
#
_cell.length_a   1.000
_cell.length_b   1.000
_cell.length_c   1.000
_cell.angle_alpha   90.00
_cell.angle_beta   90.00
_cell.angle_gamma   90.00
#
_symmetry.space_group_name_H-M   'P 1'
#
loop_
_entity.id
_entity.type
_entity.pdbx_description
1 polymer ?
#
loop_
_entity_poly.entity_id
_entity_poly.type
_entity_poly.pdbx_seq_one_letter_code
_entity_poly.pdbx_strand_id
1 'polypeptide(L)'
;MKKFLILAGMSLALVQSPIYADALKNSLSNMLNEKETSSMVDLGRINLNGKPKPVQKVEKTRSSTAVIAIVNGHKLIKKDADEYLKQRTQGKVTNSDKIPPQQRQRLIQELALPILVMDAAKKELSEEEKQMVYNRTWMQKEASKITITDEQALAVYGQLKKQSEENNSTTAIPPFDSIKERLKSQMLEKKMIGKLMENVEIKVM
;
A
#
# COMPACT_ATOMS: atom_id res chain seq x y z
N MET A 1 37.18 13.12 3.80
CA MET A 1 36.79 14.48 3.35
C MET A 1 35.50 14.39 2.57
N LYS A 2 34.48 15.17 3.00
CA LYS A 2 33.31 15.64 2.25
C LYS A 2 32.28 14.59 1.77
N LYS A 3 30.97 14.80 1.83
CA LYS A 3 30.09 15.82 2.43
C LYS A 3 28.67 15.23 2.33
N PHE A 4 27.85 15.50 3.35
CA PHE A 4 26.40 15.37 3.31
C PHE A 4 25.80 16.17 2.14
N LEU A 5 24.75 15.64 1.51
CA LEU A 5 23.74 16.44 0.82
C LEU A 5 22.34 15.96 1.21
N ILE A 6 21.79 16.67 2.19
CA ILE A 6 20.37 16.85 2.44
C ILE A 6 19.90 17.92 1.44
N LEU A 7 18.82 17.68 0.69
CA LEU A 7 17.99 18.70 0.05
C LEU A 7 16.58 18.09 -0.09
N ALA A 8 15.62 18.46 0.75
CA ALA A 8 14.75 19.64 0.68
C ALA A 8 13.73 19.57 -0.46
N GLY A 9 12.47 19.81 -0.09
CA GLY A 9 11.28 19.44 -0.86
C GLY A 9 11.09 20.16 -2.19
N MET A 10 10.31 19.51 -3.05
CA MET A 10 9.69 20.15 -4.21
C MET A 10 8.19 20.27 -3.95
N SER A 11 7.78 21.47 -3.56
CA SER A 11 6.44 21.98 -3.73
C SER A 11 6.05 21.95 -5.22
N LEU A 12 5.00 21.22 -5.58
CA LEU A 12 4.36 21.36 -6.90
C LEU A 12 3.59 22.68 -6.93
N ALA A 13 4.21 23.71 -7.50
CA ALA A 13 3.49 24.88 -7.97
C ALA A 13 2.71 24.50 -9.24
N LEU A 14 1.38 24.49 -9.15
CA LEU A 14 0.48 24.37 -10.30
C LEU A 14 0.45 25.71 -11.04
N VAL A 15 1.14 25.79 -12.17
CA VAL A 15 0.99 26.86 -13.15
C VAL A 15 -0.36 26.66 -13.86
N GLN A 16 -1.26 27.64 -13.73
CA GLN A 16 -2.48 27.69 -14.51
C GLN A 16 -2.18 28.28 -15.89
N SER A 17 -2.63 27.61 -16.95
CA SER A 17 -2.81 28.20 -18.28
C SER A 17 -4.32 28.27 -18.61
N PRO A 18 -4.84 29.42 -19.09
CA PRO A 18 -6.25 29.56 -19.45
C PRO A 18 -6.43 29.40 -20.96
N ILE A 19 -6.75 28.19 -21.42
CA ILE A 19 -7.25 27.93 -22.79
C ILE A 19 -8.16 26.71 -22.59
N TYR A 20 -9.49 26.76 -22.76
CA TYR A 20 -10.22 26.85 -24.02
C TYR A 20 -11.64 27.37 -23.77
N ALA A 21 -11.94 28.59 -24.22
CA ALA A 21 -13.32 29.06 -24.41
C ALA A 21 -13.75 29.03 -25.89
N ASP A 22 -12.81 28.92 -26.84
CA ASP A 22 -13.11 29.04 -28.27
C ASP A 22 -13.67 27.77 -28.93
N ALA A 23 -13.42 26.57 -28.38
CA ALA A 23 -13.92 25.32 -28.96
C ALA A 23 -15.45 25.19 -28.89
N LEU A 24 -16.08 25.78 -27.87
CA LEU A 24 -17.54 25.77 -27.70
C LEU A 24 -18.27 26.73 -28.65
N LYS A 25 -17.64 27.85 -29.01
CA LYS A 25 -18.23 28.86 -29.88
C LYS A 25 -18.36 28.38 -31.32
N ASN A 26 -17.37 27.64 -31.82
CA ASN A 26 -17.42 27.07 -33.18
C ASN A 26 -18.39 25.89 -33.31
N SER A 27 -18.61 25.11 -32.24
CA SER A 27 -19.59 24.02 -32.26
C SER A 27 -21.03 24.50 -32.30
N LEU A 28 -21.33 25.64 -31.67
CA LEU A 28 -22.68 26.22 -31.65
C LEU A 28 -23.04 26.90 -32.98
N SER A 29 -22.10 27.59 -33.63
CA SER A 29 -22.35 28.23 -34.93
C SER A 29 -22.60 27.24 -36.07
N ASN A 30 -22.05 26.02 -36.00
CA ASN A 30 -22.31 25.00 -37.02
C ASN A 30 -23.70 24.35 -36.87
N MET A 31 -24.22 24.24 -35.64
CA MET A 31 -25.51 23.60 -35.38
C MET A 31 -26.71 24.49 -35.72
N LEU A 32 -26.53 25.82 -35.75
CA LEU A 32 -27.58 26.78 -36.13
C LEU A 32 -27.69 26.99 -37.65
N ASN A 33 -26.77 26.45 -38.44
CA ASN A 33 -26.72 26.64 -39.90
C ASN A 33 -27.10 25.39 -40.71
N GLU A 34 -27.40 24.25 -40.07
CA GLU A 34 -27.93 23.09 -40.78
C GLU A 34 -29.43 23.29 -41.07
N LYS A 35 -29.78 23.29 -42.36
CA LYS A 35 -31.19 23.31 -42.80
C LYS A 35 -31.90 22.03 -42.36
N GLU A 36 -32.98 22.19 -41.61
CA GLU A 36 -33.85 21.11 -41.16
C GLU A 36 -34.36 20.27 -42.35
N THR A 37 -33.95 19.00 -42.38
CA THR A 37 -34.68 17.99 -43.14
C THR A 37 -35.71 17.37 -42.19
N SER A 38 -36.97 17.69 -42.47
CA SER A 38 -38.14 17.21 -41.73
C SER A 38 -38.21 15.67 -41.74
N SER A 39 -37.72 15.04 -40.68
CA SER A 39 -38.20 13.72 -40.25
C SER A 39 -39.25 13.96 -39.17
N MET A 40 -40.49 14.12 -39.61
CA MET A 40 -41.63 14.33 -38.72
C MET A 40 -41.76 13.12 -37.80
N VAL A 41 -41.45 13.30 -36.52
CA VAL A 41 -41.59 12.25 -35.49
C VAL A 41 -43.07 11.99 -35.27
N ASP A 42 -43.54 10.75 -35.46
CA ASP A 42 -44.92 10.37 -35.17
C ASP A 42 -45.16 10.40 -33.64
N LEU A 43 -45.87 11.43 -33.18
CA LEU A 43 -46.24 11.65 -31.78
C LEU A 43 -47.63 11.06 -31.45
N GLY A 44 -48.31 10.40 -32.40
CA GLY A 44 -49.69 9.92 -32.25
C GLY A 44 -49.89 8.83 -31.19
N ARG A 45 -48.79 8.31 -30.62
CA ARG A 45 -48.79 7.27 -29.57
C ARG A 45 -48.31 7.75 -28.20
N ILE A 46 -48.09 9.06 -28.01
CA ILE A 46 -47.71 9.61 -26.71
C ILE A 46 -48.95 9.67 -25.82
N ASN A 47 -48.99 8.80 -24.80
CA ASN A 47 -49.97 8.91 -23.74
C ASN A 47 -49.62 10.13 -22.87
N LEU A 48 -50.24 11.28 -23.15
CA LEU A 48 -50.07 12.54 -22.41
C LEU A 48 -50.49 12.44 -20.93
N ASN A 49 -51.23 11.39 -20.56
CA ASN A 49 -51.64 11.08 -19.19
C ASN A 49 -50.84 9.92 -18.57
N GLY A 50 -49.80 9.43 -19.25
CA GLY A 50 -48.92 8.41 -18.71
C GLY A 50 -48.12 8.97 -17.54
N LYS A 51 -48.38 8.49 -16.32
CA LYS A 51 -47.53 8.80 -15.17
C LYS A 51 -46.09 8.41 -15.51
N PRO A 52 -45.08 9.27 -15.28
CA PRO A 52 -43.69 8.94 -15.55
C PRO A 52 -43.33 7.70 -14.74
N LYS A 53 -43.00 6.59 -15.42
CA LYS A 53 -42.32 5.48 -14.74
C LYS A 53 -40.96 6.03 -14.30
N PRO A 54 -40.61 5.99 -13.01
CA PRO A 54 -39.29 6.38 -12.59
C PRO A 54 -38.29 5.44 -13.28
N VAL A 55 -37.57 5.96 -14.28
CA VAL A 55 -36.38 5.30 -14.79
C VAL A 55 -35.33 5.47 -13.71
N GLN A 56 -35.41 4.67 -12.65
CA GLN A 56 -34.26 4.41 -11.83
C GLN A 56 -33.25 3.75 -12.77
N LYS A 57 -32.27 4.52 -13.25
CA LYS A 57 -31.01 3.95 -13.72
C LYS A 57 -30.41 3.27 -12.49
N VAL A 58 -30.83 2.03 -12.23
CA VAL A 58 -30.19 1.19 -11.23
C VAL A 58 -28.79 0.98 -11.76
N GLU A 59 -27.84 1.75 -11.24
CA GLU A 59 -26.42 1.59 -11.55
C GLU A 59 -26.05 0.15 -11.19
N LYS A 60 -25.93 -0.69 -12.22
CA LYS A 60 -25.67 -2.12 -12.07
C LYS A 60 -24.28 -2.29 -11.48
N THR A 61 -24.24 -2.58 -10.18
CA THR A 61 -23.03 -3.05 -9.52
C THR A 61 -22.84 -4.51 -9.88
N ARG A 62 -21.63 -4.86 -10.35
CA ARG A 62 -21.26 -6.23 -10.67
C ARG A 62 -21.19 -7.07 -9.39
N SER A 63 -21.34 -8.39 -9.52
CA SER A 63 -21.16 -9.36 -8.42
C SER A 63 -19.78 -9.20 -7.78
N SER A 64 -19.65 -9.47 -6.48
CA SER A 64 -18.38 -9.46 -5.76
C SER A 64 -17.35 -10.44 -6.34
N THR A 65 -17.81 -11.54 -6.94
CA THR A 65 -16.97 -12.55 -7.59
C THR A 65 -16.63 -12.23 -9.06
N ALA A 66 -17.15 -11.13 -9.59
CA ALA A 66 -16.90 -10.76 -10.99
C ALA A 66 -15.41 -10.48 -11.20
N VAL A 67 -14.83 -11.10 -12.24
CA VAL A 67 -13.47 -10.80 -12.68
C VAL A 67 -13.46 -9.42 -13.33
N ILE A 68 -12.61 -8.54 -12.83
CA ILE A 68 -12.48 -7.17 -13.30
C ILE A 68 -11.25 -6.95 -14.18
N ALA A 69 -10.22 -7.79 -14.03
CA ALA A 69 -9.00 -7.78 -14.84
C ALA A 69 -8.25 -9.12 -14.69
N ILE A 70 -7.31 -9.38 -15.62
CA ILE A 70 -6.39 -10.52 -15.56
C ILE A 70 -4.97 -9.97 -15.70
N VAL A 71 -4.07 -10.35 -14.80
CA VAL A 71 -2.67 -9.91 -14.76
C VAL A 71 -1.79 -11.16 -14.69
N ASN A 72 -0.97 -11.44 -15.69
CA ASN A 72 -0.15 -12.67 -15.75
C ASN A 72 -0.93 -13.98 -15.47
N GLY A 73 -2.20 -14.05 -15.89
CA GLY A 73 -3.07 -15.20 -15.61
C GLY A 73 -3.74 -15.18 -14.22
N HIS A 74 -3.37 -14.25 -13.34
CA HIS A 74 -4.05 -14.00 -12.07
C HIS A 74 -5.32 -13.17 -12.29
N LYS A 75 -6.45 -13.70 -11.83
CA LYS A 75 -7.74 -13.02 -11.90
C LYS A 75 -7.85 -12.01 -10.75
N LEU A 76 -8.04 -10.75 -11.07
CA LEU A 76 -8.46 -9.73 -10.12
C LEU A 76 -9.98 -9.73 -10.05
N ILE A 77 -10.54 -9.91 -8.86
CA ILE A 77 -11.98 -9.92 -8.64
C ILE A 77 -12.45 -8.60 -8.01
N LYS A 78 -13.73 -8.29 -8.21
CA LYS A 78 -14.34 -7.06 -7.71
C LYS A 78 -14.24 -6.92 -6.20
N LYS A 79 -14.41 -8.03 -5.45
CA LYS A 79 -14.31 -8.04 -3.99
C LYS A 79 -12.98 -7.42 -3.52
N ASP A 80 -11.87 -7.85 -4.09
CA ASP A 80 -10.53 -7.38 -3.71
C ASP A 80 -10.37 -5.88 -4.01
N ALA A 81 -10.92 -5.42 -5.13
CA ALA A 81 -10.91 -4.02 -5.50
C ALA A 81 -11.77 -3.14 -4.58
N ASP A 82 -12.94 -3.64 -4.18
CA ASP A 82 -13.82 -2.95 -3.23
C ASP A 82 -13.20 -2.89 -1.83
N GLU A 83 -12.58 -3.98 -1.36
CA GLU A 83 -11.88 -4.04 -0.08
C GLU A 83 -10.66 -3.10 -0.04
N TYR A 84 -9.86 -3.11 -1.10
CA TYR A 84 -8.72 -2.21 -1.25
C TYR A 84 -9.17 -0.74 -1.23
N LEU A 85 -10.20 -0.38 -2.02
CA LEU A 85 -10.76 0.97 -2.02
C LEU A 85 -11.30 1.37 -0.65
N LYS A 86 -12.03 0.48 0.02
CA LYS A 86 -12.56 0.72 1.36
C LYS A 86 -11.44 1.02 2.34
N GLN A 87 -10.36 0.23 2.33
CA GLN A 87 -9.21 0.46 3.19
C GLN A 87 -8.50 1.78 2.85
N ARG A 88 -8.20 2.01 1.57
CA ARG A 88 -7.43 3.18 1.11
C ARG A 88 -8.16 4.50 1.32
N THR A 89 -9.49 4.50 1.17
CA THR A 89 -10.33 5.69 1.33
C THR A 89 -10.96 5.82 2.72
N GLN A 90 -10.54 4.98 3.68
CA GLN A 90 -11.11 4.95 5.04
C GLN A 90 -12.65 4.81 5.03
N GLY A 91 -13.17 4.00 4.10
CA GLY A 91 -14.59 3.71 3.96
C GLY A 91 -15.40 4.72 3.16
N LYS A 92 -14.82 5.82 2.67
CA LYS A 92 -15.54 6.83 1.87
C LYS A 92 -16.02 6.29 0.52
N VAL A 93 -15.26 5.38 -0.08
CA VAL A 93 -15.60 4.69 -1.32
C VAL A 93 -15.51 3.19 -1.09
N THR A 94 -16.62 2.49 -1.31
CA THR A 94 -16.73 1.05 -1.05
C THR A 94 -17.07 0.22 -2.29
N ASN A 95 -17.27 0.88 -3.44
CA ASN A 95 -17.67 0.22 -4.67
C ASN A 95 -16.85 0.73 -5.87
N SER A 96 -16.00 -0.14 -6.39
CA SER A 96 -15.13 0.08 -7.55
C SER A 96 -15.88 0.33 -8.87
N ASP A 97 -17.17 -0.01 -8.95
CA ASP A 97 -17.98 0.30 -10.13
C ASP A 97 -18.43 1.75 -10.18
N LYS A 98 -18.37 2.46 -9.04
CA LYS A 98 -18.83 3.85 -8.90
C LYS A 98 -17.73 4.87 -9.13
N ILE A 99 -16.48 4.44 -9.29
CA ILE A 99 -15.37 5.34 -9.56
C ILE A 99 -15.21 5.59 -11.07
N PRO A 100 -14.76 6.80 -11.48
CA PRO A 100 -14.48 7.13 -12.88
C PRO A 100 -13.56 6.12 -13.58
N PRO A 101 -13.71 5.90 -14.90
CA PRO A 101 -12.94 4.89 -15.63
C PRO A 101 -11.42 5.02 -15.47
N GLN A 102 -10.87 6.24 -15.51
CA GLN A 102 -9.44 6.47 -15.31
C GLN A 102 -8.96 6.07 -13.90
N GLN A 103 -9.77 6.30 -12.88
CA GLN A 103 -9.46 5.89 -11.51
C GLN A 103 -9.54 4.37 -11.35
N ARG A 104 -10.49 3.74 -12.05
CA ARG A 104 -10.60 2.27 -12.09
C ARG A 104 -9.37 1.63 -12.71
N GLN A 105 -8.81 2.23 -13.77
CA GLN A 105 -7.56 1.75 -14.36
C GLN A 105 -6.39 1.85 -13.37
N ARG A 106 -6.26 2.97 -12.64
CA ARG A 106 -5.22 3.12 -11.60
C ARG A 106 -5.39 2.11 -10.47
N LEU A 107 -6.62 1.89 -10.02
CA LEU A 107 -6.92 0.86 -9.02
C LEU A 107 -6.46 -0.53 -9.47
N ILE A 108 -6.75 -0.90 -10.72
CA ILE A 108 -6.30 -2.19 -11.29
C ILE A 108 -4.77 -2.26 -11.33
N GLN A 109 -4.08 -1.18 -11.71
CA GLN A 109 -2.62 -1.12 -11.71
C GLN A 109 -2.05 -1.29 -10.30
N GLU A 110 -2.61 -0.62 -9.30
CA GLU A 110 -2.19 -0.75 -7.90
C GLU A 110 -2.38 -2.17 -7.36
N LEU A 111 -3.51 -2.80 -7.69
CA LEU A 111 -3.79 -4.21 -7.34
C LEU A 111 -2.89 -5.21 -8.09
N ALA A 112 -2.42 -4.84 -9.29
CA ALA A 112 -1.51 -5.66 -10.08
C ALA A 112 -0.09 -5.69 -9.50
N LEU A 113 0.38 -4.59 -8.89
CA LEU A 113 1.74 -4.49 -8.35
C LEU A 113 2.16 -5.66 -7.46
N PRO A 114 1.43 -6.04 -6.39
CA PRO A 114 1.83 -7.16 -5.54
C PRO A 114 1.87 -8.49 -6.29
N ILE A 115 1.03 -8.69 -7.31
CA ILE A 115 1.06 -9.89 -8.16
C ILE A 115 2.34 -9.90 -8.99
N LEU A 116 2.66 -8.78 -9.65
CA LEU A 116 3.86 -8.66 -10.48
C LEU A 116 5.14 -8.84 -9.65
N VAL A 117 5.19 -8.24 -8.46
CA VAL A 117 6.32 -8.41 -7.52
C VAL A 117 6.44 -9.87 -7.09
N MET A 118 5.33 -10.54 -6.78
CA MET A 118 5.35 -11.95 -6.40
C MET A 118 5.81 -12.87 -7.53
N ASP A 119 5.37 -12.61 -8.77
CA ASP A 119 5.79 -13.38 -9.94
C ASP A 119 7.29 -13.22 -10.20
N ALA A 120 7.79 -11.97 -10.15
CA ALA A 120 9.21 -11.69 -10.27
C ALA A 120 10.00 -12.39 -9.16
N ALA A 121 9.57 -12.25 -7.90
CA ALA A 121 10.23 -12.88 -6.76
C ALA A 121 10.28 -14.42 -6.88
N LYS A 122 9.20 -15.06 -7.33
CA LYS A 122 9.18 -16.52 -7.53
C LYS A 122 10.16 -16.98 -8.61
N LYS A 123 10.34 -16.16 -9.64
CA LYS A 123 11.22 -16.47 -10.78
C LYS A 123 12.69 -16.18 -10.49
N GLU A 124 12.96 -15.09 -9.78
CA GLU A 124 14.31 -14.54 -9.64
C GLU A 124 15.02 -14.97 -8.36
N LEU A 125 14.29 -15.27 -7.28
CA LEU A 125 14.91 -15.70 -6.02
C LEU A 125 15.29 -17.17 -6.05
N SER A 126 16.53 -17.46 -5.67
CA SER A 126 17.01 -18.80 -5.37
C SER A 126 16.37 -19.36 -4.09
N GLU A 127 16.50 -20.67 -3.86
CA GLU A 127 15.99 -21.30 -2.63
C GLU A 127 16.70 -20.77 -1.36
N GLU A 128 17.99 -20.47 -1.44
CA GLU A 128 18.74 -19.86 -0.33
C GLU A 128 18.19 -18.44 -0.02
N GLU A 129 17.94 -17.64 -1.04
CA GLU A 129 17.35 -16.31 -0.86
C GLU A 129 15.92 -16.38 -0.31
N LYS A 130 15.11 -17.35 -0.76
CA LYS A 130 13.79 -17.60 -0.18
C LYS A 130 13.87 -17.94 1.30
N GLN A 131 14.80 -18.82 1.69
CA GLN A 131 15.02 -19.15 3.10
C GLN A 131 15.44 -17.92 3.91
N MET A 132 16.33 -17.07 3.38
CA MET A 132 16.72 -15.82 4.04
C MET A 132 15.53 -14.88 4.23
N VAL A 133 14.66 -14.73 3.22
CA VAL A 133 13.43 -13.92 3.32
C VAL A 133 12.48 -14.49 4.37
N TYR A 134 12.27 -15.81 4.40
CA TYR A 134 11.43 -16.47 5.40
C TYR A 134 11.97 -16.28 6.81
N ASN A 135 13.26 -16.54 7.02
CA ASN A 135 13.92 -16.39 8.31
C ASN A 135 13.82 -14.94 8.80
N ARG A 136 14.13 -13.96 7.93
CA ARG A 136 14.03 -12.53 8.27
C ARG A 136 12.59 -12.13 8.61
N THR A 137 11.62 -12.54 7.81
CA THR A 137 10.21 -12.21 8.01
C THR A 137 9.70 -12.81 9.32
N TRP A 138 10.06 -14.05 9.62
CA TRP A 138 9.73 -14.72 10.87
C TRP A 138 10.37 -14.00 12.07
N MET A 139 11.68 -13.69 12.00
CA MET A 139 12.37 -12.96 13.06
C MET A 139 11.75 -11.60 13.31
N GLN A 140 11.39 -10.85 12.27
CA GLN A 140 10.73 -9.54 12.41
C GLN A 140 9.36 -9.68 13.08
N LYS A 141 8.59 -10.70 12.71
CA LYS A 141 7.29 -11.00 13.34
C LYS A 141 7.46 -11.34 14.82
N GLU A 142 8.46 -12.15 15.16
CA GLU A 142 8.69 -12.57 16.54
C GLU A 142 9.23 -11.42 17.40
N ALA A 143 10.15 -10.62 16.85
CA ALA A 143 10.64 -9.40 17.45
C ALA A 143 9.52 -8.42 17.81
N SER A 144 8.52 -8.26 16.93
CA SER A 144 7.40 -7.33 17.16
C SER A 144 6.55 -7.67 18.40
N LYS A 145 6.63 -8.91 18.89
CA LYS A 145 5.91 -9.36 20.10
C LYS A 145 6.68 -9.09 21.38
N ILE A 146 7.98 -8.74 21.28
CA ILE A 146 8.87 -8.59 22.43
C ILE A 146 9.10 -7.10 22.65
N THR A 147 8.69 -6.61 23.82
CA THR A 147 8.99 -5.24 24.26
C THR A 147 10.19 -5.26 25.20
N ILE A 148 11.21 -4.45 24.90
CA ILE A 148 12.34 -4.17 25.80
C ILE A 148 12.18 -2.76 26.35
N THR A 149 12.02 -2.64 27.66
CA THR A 149 11.87 -1.33 28.31
C THR A 149 13.23 -0.67 28.53
N ASP A 150 13.22 0.65 28.70
CA ASP A 150 14.43 1.43 29.02
C ASP A 150 15.05 0.99 30.35
N GLU A 151 14.22 0.63 31.34
CA GLU A 151 14.65 0.10 32.63
C GLU A 151 15.39 -1.23 32.49
N GLN A 152 14.89 -2.13 31.65
CA GLN A 152 15.56 -3.39 31.35
C GLN A 152 16.93 -3.15 30.69
N ALA A 153 17.01 -2.21 29.75
CA ALA A 153 18.27 -1.84 29.12
C ALA A 153 19.24 -1.20 30.12
N LEU A 154 18.76 -0.32 31.00
CA LEU A 154 19.57 0.33 32.04
C LEU A 154 20.15 -0.71 33.02
N ALA A 155 19.35 -1.71 33.41
CA ALA A 155 19.80 -2.78 34.28
C ALA A 155 20.95 -3.60 33.65
N VAL A 156 20.83 -3.95 32.37
CA VAL A 156 21.90 -4.66 31.65
C VAL A 156 23.15 -3.77 31.49
N TYR A 157 22.97 -2.48 31.23
CA TYR A 157 24.08 -1.53 31.20
C TYR A 157 24.82 -1.44 32.55
N GLY A 158 24.08 -1.41 33.66
CA GLY A 158 24.66 -1.44 35.01
C GLY A 158 25.45 -2.72 35.28
N GLN A 159 24.93 -3.88 34.85
CA GLN A 159 25.65 -5.16 34.94
C GLN A 159 26.95 -5.15 34.11
N LEU A 160 26.89 -4.63 32.88
CA LEU A 160 28.07 -4.51 32.02
C LEU A 160 29.15 -3.61 32.66
N LYS A 161 28.72 -2.50 33.27
CA LYS A 161 29.62 -1.59 33.99
C LYS A 161 30.29 -2.29 35.17
N LYS A 162 29.51 -2.97 36.00
CA LYS A 162 30.03 -3.72 37.15
C LYS A 162 31.01 -4.82 36.72
N GLN A 163 30.66 -5.58 35.68
CA GLN A 163 31.53 -6.63 35.14
C GLN A 163 32.85 -6.06 34.56
N SER A 164 32.80 -4.87 33.96
CA SER A 164 34.00 -4.20 33.45
C SER A 164 34.92 -3.73 34.58
N GLU A 165 34.34 -3.21 35.67
CA GLU A 165 35.06 -2.81 36.88
C GLU A 165 35.70 -4.04 37.55
N GLU A 166 34.96 -5.14 37.69
CA GLU A 166 35.44 -6.41 38.27
C GLU A 166 36.60 -7.02 37.46
N ASN A 167 36.58 -6.86 36.12
CA ASN A 167 37.64 -7.36 35.24
C ASN A 167 38.83 -6.39 35.08
N ASN A 168 38.91 -5.33 35.89
CA ASN A 168 39.95 -4.29 35.83
C ASN A 168 40.14 -3.71 34.41
N SER A 169 39.04 -3.59 33.65
CA SER A 169 39.14 -3.05 32.28
C SER A 169 39.43 -1.55 32.33
N THR A 170 40.43 -1.13 31.55
CA THR A 170 40.78 0.29 31.36
C THR A 170 39.97 0.97 30.26
N THR A 171 39.09 0.23 29.58
CA THR A 171 38.28 0.75 28.48
C THR A 171 37.12 1.58 29.01
N ALA A 172 37.04 2.84 28.59
CA ALA A 172 35.93 3.71 28.93
C ALA A 172 34.62 3.17 28.33
N ILE A 173 33.63 2.91 29.19
CA ILE A 173 32.31 2.46 28.76
C ILE A 173 31.52 3.67 28.21
N PRO A 174 30.96 3.58 26.99
CA PRO A 174 30.15 4.64 26.44
C PRO A 174 28.96 5.01 27.33
N PRO A 175 28.49 6.26 27.31
CA PRO A 175 27.26 6.66 28.02
C PRO A 175 26.05 5.84 27.58
N PHE A 176 25.16 5.52 28.52
CA PHE A 176 23.97 4.70 28.26
C PHE A 176 23.17 5.17 27.04
N ASP A 177 22.87 6.47 26.95
CA ASP A 177 22.07 7.03 25.86
C ASP A 177 22.69 6.80 24.47
N SER A 178 24.01 6.72 24.38
CA SER A 178 24.71 6.49 23.12
C SER A 178 24.61 5.05 22.61
N ILE A 179 24.34 4.09 23.50
CA ILE A 179 24.28 2.65 23.19
C ILE A 179 22.93 2.00 23.49
N LYS A 180 21.98 2.74 24.06
CA LYS A 180 20.66 2.28 24.49
C LYS A 180 19.95 1.44 23.42
N GLU A 181 19.82 1.96 22.20
CA GLU A 181 19.08 1.26 21.13
C GLU A 181 19.83 0.02 20.62
N ARG A 182 21.16 0.07 20.60
CA ARG A 182 21.99 -1.11 20.31
C ARG A 182 21.81 -2.18 21.39
N LEU A 183 21.80 -1.77 22.66
CA LEU A 183 21.63 -2.67 23.80
C LEU A 183 20.25 -3.35 23.77
N LYS A 184 19.18 -2.57 23.52
CA LYS A 184 17.84 -3.13 23.31
C LYS A 184 17.80 -4.15 22.18
N SER A 185 18.46 -3.86 21.06
CA SER A 185 18.53 -4.76 19.91
C SER A 185 19.24 -6.08 20.27
N GLN A 186 20.35 -6.01 21.01
CA GLN A 186 21.05 -7.20 21.49
C GLN A 186 20.22 -8.01 22.51
N MET A 187 19.50 -7.33 23.39
CA MET A 187 18.60 -7.97 24.34
C MET A 187 17.42 -8.67 23.63
N LEU A 188 16.88 -8.05 22.60
CA LEU A 188 15.84 -8.61 21.76
C LEU A 188 16.34 -9.88 21.07
N GLU A 189 17.50 -9.82 20.41
CA GLU A 189 18.14 -10.97 19.76
C GLU A 189 18.36 -12.11 20.75
N LYS A 190 18.93 -11.83 21.93
CA LYS A 190 19.18 -12.82 22.97
C LYS A 190 17.88 -13.47 23.47
N LYS A 191 16.80 -12.71 23.65
CA LYS A 191 15.49 -13.26 24.04
C LYS A 191 14.91 -14.15 22.95
N MET A 192 15.04 -13.78 21.68
CA MET A 192 14.56 -14.60 20.57
C MET A 192 15.33 -15.92 20.45
N ILE A 193 16.68 -15.85 20.48
CA ILE A 193 17.53 -17.04 20.41
C ILE A 193 17.28 -17.95 21.61
N GLY A 194 17.14 -17.39 22.81
CA GLY A 194 16.82 -18.14 24.02
C GLY A 194 15.55 -19.01 23.84
N LYS A 195 14.46 -18.39 23.38
CA LYS A 195 13.20 -19.12 23.09
C LYS A 195 13.36 -20.22 22.06
N LEU A 196 14.18 -20.00 21.03
CA LEU A 196 14.43 -21.02 20.02
C LEU A 196 15.23 -22.19 20.60
N MET A 197 16.24 -21.90 21.41
CA MET A 197 17.16 -22.90 21.95
C MET A 197 16.56 -23.73 23.10
N GLU A 198 15.50 -23.27 23.76
CA GLU A 198 14.86 -23.95 24.90
C GLU A 198 14.48 -25.41 24.62
N ASN A 199 14.15 -25.76 23.38
CA ASN A 199 13.65 -27.09 23.01
C ASN A 199 14.47 -27.76 21.89
N VAL A 200 15.72 -27.32 21.68
CA VAL A 200 16.55 -27.86 20.60
C VAL A 200 17.48 -28.93 21.14
N GLU A 201 17.39 -30.14 20.57
CA GLU A 201 18.38 -31.20 20.78
C GLU A 201 19.56 -30.99 19.82
N ILE A 202 20.72 -30.61 20.34
CA ILE A 202 21.96 -30.46 19.55
C ILE A 202 22.84 -31.67 19.83
N LYS A 203 23.07 -32.50 18.81
CA LYS A 203 24.05 -33.60 18.85
C LYS A 203 25.34 -33.16 18.18
N VAL A 204 26.42 -33.20 18.93
CA VAL A 204 27.77 -33.02 18.39
C VAL A 204 28.30 -34.40 18.04
N MET A 205 28.70 -34.59 16.77
CA MET A 205 29.33 -35.82 16.26
C MET A 205 30.85 -35.69 16.26
#